data_AF-A0A0H3KST7-F1
#
_entry.id   AF-A0A0H3KST7-F1
#
_cell.length_a   1.000
_cell.length_b   1.000
_cell.length_c   1.000
_cell.angle_alpha   90.00
_cell.angle_beta   90.00
_cell.angle_gamma   90.00
#
_symmetry.space_group_name_H-M   'P 1'
#
loop_
_entity.id
_entity.type
_entity.pdbx_description
1 polymer ?
#
loop_
_entity_poly.entity_id
_entity_poly.type
_entity_poly.pdbx_seq_one_letter_code
_entity_poly.pdbx_strand_id
1 'polypeptide(L)'
;MTLTDRKRNRMISRWQLIFRQAGRKLWFRATLFALAAVVSALASIVFKSAIPPSVSVKVGADAVDNILNILASSMLAVTTFSLSTMVTAFGSATTHVTPRATKLVVEDSTTQNVLATFIGSFLFSLVGIIALNMGAYGEQGRVILFAVTLVVIALILVTLLRWIHHLTSLGSVNETTSRVERMALDVFSARAQSPCFGARPWRESDRQPAGTFAVYSDAIGYVQHIDMDRLHKAMTDSPVHVYLVAQPGFFVHPARPVMYVTHALPAEQRKLMLSALTIAASRTFAQDPRFCLCVMAEIASRALSPATNDPGTAIDVIGRAVRILSCFARECAVPTVIYPAIHVAPLSVDALFDDFFSPVARDGAAIKEVQLRLLKALGMLSVAWPDAYQAAALRHAHEAMAYLAREAIIQTDRARIERAWREQFGADYPHPFLDEKLTDSPCQKSKSIS
;
A
#
# COMPACT_ATOMS: atom_id res chain seq x y z
N MET A 1 9.55 30.84 -2.31
CA MET A 1 8.16 30.47 -1.94
C MET A 1 8.10 30.39 -0.43
N THR A 2 7.51 31.40 0.21
CA THR A 2 7.64 31.73 1.63
C THR A 2 6.81 30.81 2.54
N LEU A 3 7.26 30.62 3.79
CA LEU A 3 6.68 29.76 4.83
C LEU A 3 5.17 29.99 5.10
N THR A 4 4.66 31.14 4.72
CA THR A 4 3.22 31.48 4.77
C THR A 4 2.37 30.73 3.75
N ASP A 5 2.92 30.34 2.60
CA ASP A 5 2.16 29.63 1.56
C ASP A 5 1.99 28.12 1.89
N ARG A 6 2.86 27.56 2.74
CA ARG A 6 2.72 26.18 3.26
C ARG A 6 1.61 26.03 4.31
N LYS A 7 1.26 27.09 5.06
CA LYS A 7 0.16 27.03 6.06
C LYS A 7 -1.23 27.08 5.42
N ARG A 8 -1.37 27.61 4.20
CA ARG A 8 -2.67 27.75 3.53
C ARG A 8 -3.22 26.45 2.93
N ASN A 9 -2.40 25.40 2.80
CA ASN A 9 -2.80 24.11 2.22
C ASN A 9 -3.20 23.02 3.25
N ARG A 10 -3.34 23.36 4.54
CA ARG A 10 -3.77 22.41 5.59
C ARG A 10 -5.07 22.83 6.28
N MET A 11 -6.14 23.02 5.53
CA MET A 11 -7.51 22.83 6.02
C MET A 11 -8.40 22.35 4.88
N ILE A 12 -8.13 21.15 4.35
CA ILE A 12 -9.21 20.40 3.70
C ILE A 12 -10.20 20.10 4.81
N SER A 13 -11.38 20.72 4.76
CA SER A 13 -12.38 20.57 5.83
C SER A 13 -12.71 19.08 6.00
N ARG A 14 -12.97 18.63 7.24
CA ARG A 14 -13.36 17.23 7.50
C ARG A 14 -14.52 16.79 6.59
N TRP A 15 -15.41 17.71 6.24
CA TRP A 15 -16.49 17.50 5.29
C TRP A 15 -15.99 17.26 3.86
N GLN A 16 -14.99 18.00 3.37
CA GLN A 16 -14.40 17.73 2.06
C GLN A 16 -13.68 16.38 2.01
N LEU A 17 -13.05 15.95 3.11
CA LEU A 17 -12.48 14.60 3.22
C LEU A 17 -13.58 13.52 3.26
N ILE A 18 -14.65 13.74 4.02
CA ILE A 18 -15.81 12.84 4.09
C ILE A 18 -16.53 12.77 2.73
N PHE A 19 -16.74 13.90 2.04
CA PHE A 19 -17.34 13.94 0.70
C PHE A 19 -16.41 13.31 -0.35
N ARG A 20 -15.09 13.50 -0.25
CA ARG A 20 -14.12 12.80 -1.12
C ARG A 20 -14.08 11.30 -0.85
N GLN A 21 -14.24 10.87 0.39
CA GLN A 21 -14.33 9.46 0.77
C GLN A 21 -15.69 8.86 0.39
N ALA A 22 -16.78 9.62 0.50
CA ALA A 22 -18.14 9.20 0.12
C ALA A 22 -18.30 9.14 -1.40
N GLY A 23 -17.73 10.09 -2.16
CA GLY A 23 -17.74 10.10 -3.62
C GLY A 23 -16.91 8.99 -4.28
N ARG A 24 -16.11 8.26 -3.49
CA ARG A 24 -15.44 7.02 -3.88
C ARG A 24 -16.34 5.79 -3.69
N LYS A 25 -17.37 5.86 -2.84
CA LYS A 25 -18.27 4.73 -2.58
C LYS A 25 -19.30 4.58 -3.70
N LEU A 26 -19.54 3.34 -4.09
CA LEU A 26 -20.47 2.93 -5.15
C LEU A 26 -21.85 3.59 -5.03
N TRP A 27 -22.40 3.57 -3.82
CA TRP A 27 -23.76 4.02 -3.54
C TRP A 27 -23.96 5.51 -3.80
N PHE A 28 -22.98 6.36 -3.47
CA PHE A 28 -23.12 7.82 -3.60
C PHE A 28 -23.35 8.25 -5.06
N ARG A 29 -22.63 7.63 -6.00
CA ARG A 29 -22.78 7.94 -7.43
C ARG A 29 -24.02 7.31 -8.04
N ALA A 30 -24.36 6.08 -7.64
CA ALA A 30 -25.62 5.46 -8.05
C ALA A 30 -26.82 6.34 -7.64
N THR A 31 -26.79 6.91 -6.43
CA THR A 31 -27.78 7.88 -5.96
C THR A 31 -27.77 9.16 -6.80
N LEU A 32 -26.60 9.65 -7.24
CA LEU A 32 -26.52 10.85 -8.09
C LEU A 32 -27.18 10.64 -9.46
N PHE A 33 -27.00 9.48 -10.09
CA PHE A 33 -27.67 9.15 -11.36
C PHE A 33 -29.19 9.00 -11.18
N ALA A 34 -29.63 8.34 -10.10
CA ALA A 34 -31.06 8.25 -9.78
C ALA A 34 -31.66 9.65 -9.51
N LEU A 35 -30.92 10.50 -8.78
CA LEU A 35 -31.30 11.88 -8.54
C LEU A 35 -31.34 12.70 -9.84
N ALA A 36 -30.43 12.45 -10.79
CA ALA A 36 -30.47 13.10 -12.10
C ALA A 36 -31.75 12.79 -12.86
N ALA A 37 -32.30 11.57 -12.77
CA ALA A 37 -33.61 11.23 -13.34
C ALA A 37 -34.76 11.99 -12.66
N VAL A 38 -34.73 12.12 -11.33
CA VAL A 38 -35.75 12.89 -10.60
C VAL A 38 -35.64 14.39 -10.92
N VAL A 39 -34.42 14.93 -10.98
CA VAL A 39 -34.15 16.32 -11.33
C VAL A 39 -34.56 16.61 -12.77
N SER A 40 -34.36 15.69 -13.72
CA SER A 40 -34.86 15.88 -15.09
C SER A 40 -36.39 15.96 -15.13
N ALA A 41 -37.08 15.17 -14.31
CA ALA A 41 -38.54 15.27 -14.18
C ALA A 41 -38.97 16.62 -13.59
N LEU A 42 -38.32 17.09 -12.52
CA LEU A 42 -38.63 18.39 -11.90
C LEU A 42 -38.29 19.57 -12.84
N ALA A 43 -37.15 19.51 -13.52
CA ALA A 43 -36.74 20.52 -14.50
C ALA A 43 -37.74 20.61 -15.65
N SER A 44 -38.36 19.48 -16.03
CA SER A 44 -39.42 19.46 -17.05
C SER A 44 -40.64 20.29 -16.67
N ILE A 45 -40.98 20.34 -15.38
CA ILE A 45 -42.09 21.16 -14.87
C ILE A 45 -41.72 22.66 -14.95
N VAL A 46 -40.48 23.01 -14.58
CA VAL A 46 -40.01 24.41 -14.53
C VAL A 46 -39.76 25.00 -15.91
N PHE A 47 -39.13 24.24 -16.81
CA PHE A 47 -38.71 24.71 -18.14
C PHE A 47 -39.74 24.46 -19.25
N LYS A 48 -40.96 24.05 -18.89
CA LYS A 48 -42.07 23.76 -19.82
C LYS A 48 -42.28 24.87 -20.85
N SER A 49 -42.18 26.13 -20.43
CA SER A 49 -42.43 27.32 -21.27
C SER A 49 -41.31 27.66 -22.25
N ALA A 50 -40.10 27.10 -22.07
CA ALA A 50 -38.92 27.41 -22.87
C ALA A 50 -38.73 26.48 -24.09
N ILE A 51 -39.51 25.39 -24.19
CA ILE A 51 -39.35 24.35 -25.21
C ILE A 51 -40.41 24.50 -26.31
N PRO A 52 -40.02 24.79 -27.58
CA PRO A 52 -40.96 24.89 -28.69
C PRO A 52 -41.73 23.57 -28.93
N PRO A 53 -43.06 23.61 -29.12
CA PRO A 53 -43.86 22.41 -29.37
C PRO A 53 -43.39 21.59 -30.58
N SER A 54 -42.83 22.25 -31.61
CA SER A 54 -42.33 21.62 -32.84
C SER A 54 -41.14 20.68 -32.64
N VAL A 55 -40.34 20.87 -31.58
CA VAL A 55 -39.22 19.99 -31.22
C VAL A 55 -39.72 18.81 -30.38
N SER A 56 -40.73 19.06 -29.54
CA SER A 56 -41.37 18.05 -28.68
C SER A 56 -42.05 16.93 -29.46
N VAL A 57 -42.70 17.27 -30.58
CA VAL A 57 -43.38 16.28 -31.45
C VAL A 57 -42.38 15.42 -32.24
N LYS A 58 -41.17 15.93 -32.52
CA LYS A 58 -40.10 15.19 -33.22
C LYS A 58 -39.38 14.19 -32.31
N VAL A 59 -39.29 14.48 -31.02
CA VAL A 59 -38.72 13.56 -30.02
C VAL A 59 -39.86 12.71 -29.46
N GLY A 60 -40.25 11.69 -30.22
CA GLY A 60 -41.36 10.80 -29.86
C GLY A 60 -41.14 10.08 -28.52
N ALA A 61 -42.22 9.89 -27.75
CA ALA A 61 -42.22 9.17 -26.48
C ALA A 61 -41.59 7.76 -26.61
N ASP A 62 -41.94 7.10 -27.71
CA ASP A 62 -41.52 5.73 -28.01
C ASP A 62 -40.01 5.64 -28.19
N ALA A 63 -39.35 6.69 -28.71
CA ALA A 63 -37.90 6.68 -28.87
C ALA A 63 -37.19 6.74 -27.50
N VAL A 64 -37.68 7.60 -26.60
CA VAL A 64 -37.12 7.73 -25.24
C VAL A 64 -37.35 6.45 -24.45
N ASP A 65 -38.58 5.92 -24.47
CA ASP A 65 -38.94 4.71 -23.74
C ASP A 65 -38.15 3.49 -24.23
N ASN A 66 -38.03 3.31 -25.55
CA ASN A 66 -37.20 2.24 -26.13
C ASN A 66 -35.74 2.33 -25.68
N ILE A 67 -35.15 3.53 -25.70
CA ILE A 67 -33.76 3.73 -25.26
C ILE A 67 -33.61 3.43 -23.77
N LEU A 68 -34.52 3.91 -22.92
CA LEU A 68 -34.46 3.65 -21.48
C LEU A 68 -34.62 2.15 -21.18
N ASN A 69 -35.50 1.44 -21.89
CA ASN A 69 -35.66 -0.02 -21.75
C ASN A 69 -34.40 -0.81 -22.20
N ILE A 70 -33.78 -0.40 -23.31
CA ILE A 70 -32.51 -0.97 -23.77
C ILE A 70 -31.43 -0.75 -22.70
N LEU A 71 -31.34 0.46 -22.15
CA LEU A 71 -30.38 0.78 -21.09
C LEU A 71 -30.65 -0.02 -19.81
N ALA A 72 -31.92 -0.12 -19.36
CA ALA A 72 -32.28 -0.88 -18.16
C ALA A 72 -31.92 -2.37 -18.28
N SER A 73 -32.22 -3.00 -19.41
CA SER A 73 -31.91 -4.42 -19.63
C SER A 73 -30.40 -4.66 -19.82
N SER A 74 -29.72 -3.86 -20.64
CA SER A 74 -28.30 -4.05 -20.94
C SER A 74 -27.37 -3.70 -19.79
N MET A 75 -27.66 -2.64 -19.02
CA MET A 75 -26.76 -2.18 -17.94
C MET A 75 -26.69 -3.15 -16.77
N LEU A 76 -27.75 -3.91 -16.49
CA LEU A 76 -27.71 -4.96 -15.47
C LEU A 76 -26.76 -6.09 -15.87
N ALA A 77 -26.82 -6.51 -17.14
CA ALA A 77 -25.91 -7.53 -17.69
C ALA A 77 -24.45 -7.03 -17.70
N VAL A 78 -24.20 -5.81 -18.16
CA VAL A 78 -22.86 -5.19 -18.15
C VAL A 78 -22.32 -5.05 -16.72
N THR A 79 -23.17 -4.66 -15.76
CA THR A 79 -22.80 -4.59 -14.33
C THR A 79 -22.41 -5.97 -13.80
N THR A 80 -23.20 -6.99 -14.09
CA THR A 80 -22.95 -8.38 -13.64
C THR A 80 -21.65 -8.92 -14.22
N PHE A 81 -21.43 -8.74 -15.52
CA PHE A 81 -20.18 -9.09 -16.19
C PHE A 81 -18.98 -8.36 -15.56
N SER A 82 -19.11 -7.06 -15.31
CA SER A 82 -18.04 -6.24 -14.73
C SER A 82 -17.71 -6.65 -13.29
N LEU A 83 -18.72 -6.95 -12.47
CA LEU A 83 -18.53 -7.45 -11.11
C LEU A 83 -17.87 -8.83 -11.10
N SER A 84 -18.31 -9.75 -11.97
CA SER A 84 -17.72 -11.09 -12.12
C SER A 84 -16.24 -11.02 -12.53
N THR A 85 -15.93 -10.13 -13.48
CA THR A 85 -14.55 -9.93 -13.95
C THR A 85 -13.68 -9.36 -12.82
N MET A 86 -14.21 -8.44 -12.02
CA MET A 86 -13.51 -7.90 -10.85
C MET A 86 -13.21 -8.95 -9.79
N VAL A 87 -14.20 -9.80 -9.45
CA VAL A 87 -14.00 -10.91 -8.50
C VAL A 87 -12.92 -11.85 -9.01
N THR A 88 -12.94 -12.17 -10.31
CA THR A 88 -11.90 -12.99 -10.95
C THR A 88 -10.53 -12.32 -10.87
N ALA A 89 -10.44 -11.01 -11.13
CA ALA A 89 -9.19 -10.25 -11.03
C ALA A 89 -8.65 -10.20 -9.59
N PHE A 90 -9.52 -10.04 -8.58
CA PHE A 90 -9.14 -10.09 -7.17
C PHE A 90 -8.66 -11.49 -6.75
N GLY A 91 -9.31 -12.53 -7.27
CA GLY A 91 -8.86 -13.91 -7.13
C GLY A 91 -7.45 -14.10 -7.69
N SER A 92 -7.22 -13.67 -8.94
CA SER A 92 -5.90 -13.73 -9.59
C SER A 92 -4.82 -13.00 -8.79
N ALA A 93 -5.08 -11.77 -8.36
CA ALA A 93 -4.14 -11.00 -7.53
C ALA A 93 -3.83 -11.70 -6.20
N THR A 94 -4.82 -12.33 -5.57
CA THR A 94 -4.63 -13.06 -4.31
C THR A 94 -3.79 -14.33 -4.49
N THR A 95 -3.96 -15.01 -5.62
CA THR A 95 -3.22 -16.23 -5.96
C THR A 95 -1.77 -15.93 -6.34
N HIS A 96 -1.55 -14.97 -7.25
CA HIS A 96 -0.25 -14.70 -7.86
C HIS A 96 0.58 -13.62 -7.16
N VAL A 97 -0.04 -12.76 -6.34
CA VAL A 97 0.65 -11.69 -5.61
C VAL A 97 0.60 -11.99 -4.12
N THR A 98 -0.23 -11.31 -3.33
CA THR A 98 -0.47 -11.64 -1.92
C THR A 98 -1.84 -11.09 -1.48
N PRO A 99 -2.53 -11.70 -0.49
CA PRO A 99 -3.77 -11.15 0.05
C PRO A 99 -3.66 -9.72 0.59
N ARG A 100 -2.45 -9.30 1.00
CA ARG A 100 -2.20 -7.95 1.53
C ARG A 100 -2.04 -6.93 0.41
N ALA A 101 -1.47 -7.31 -0.72
CA ALA A 101 -1.44 -6.49 -1.93
C ALA A 101 -2.84 -6.35 -2.56
N THR A 102 -3.68 -7.40 -2.49
CA THR A 102 -5.05 -7.36 -3.02
C THR A 102 -5.90 -6.25 -2.40
N LYS A 103 -5.65 -5.85 -1.14
CA LYS A 103 -6.35 -4.70 -0.52
C LYS A 103 -6.20 -3.41 -1.33
N LEU A 104 -5.02 -3.16 -1.92
CA LEU A 104 -4.78 -1.99 -2.78
C LEU A 104 -5.50 -2.09 -4.14
N VAL A 105 -5.78 -3.32 -4.60
CA VAL A 105 -6.54 -3.56 -5.84
C VAL A 105 -8.04 -3.37 -5.60
N VAL A 106 -8.55 -3.80 -4.43
CA VAL A 106 -9.96 -3.63 -4.05
C VAL A 106 -10.33 -2.15 -3.83
N GLU A 107 -9.38 -1.35 -3.35
CA GLU A 107 -9.54 0.10 -3.18
C GLU A 107 -9.41 0.90 -4.48
N ASP A 108 -9.33 0.23 -5.63
CA ASP A 108 -9.22 0.87 -6.93
C ASP A 108 -10.47 1.70 -7.28
N SER A 109 -10.32 3.02 -7.21
CA SER A 109 -11.41 3.95 -7.48
C SER A 109 -11.89 3.92 -8.92
N THR A 110 -11.06 3.54 -9.90
CA THR A 110 -11.47 3.48 -11.32
C THR A 110 -12.52 2.39 -11.50
N THR A 111 -12.24 1.21 -10.96
CA THR A 111 -13.11 0.04 -10.94
C THR A 111 -14.43 0.33 -10.22
N GLN A 112 -14.37 0.95 -9.04
CA GLN A 112 -15.57 1.35 -8.30
C GLN A 112 -16.39 2.41 -9.07
N ASN A 113 -15.71 3.36 -9.74
CA ASN A 113 -16.37 4.39 -10.53
C ASN A 113 -17.10 3.81 -11.75
N VAL A 114 -16.48 2.85 -12.44
CA VAL A 114 -17.09 2.17 -13.60
C VAL A 114 -18.37 1.44 -13.19
N LEU A 115 -18.29 0.59 -12.16
CA LEU A 115 -19.47 -0.11 -11.65
C LEU A 115 -20.57 0.85 -11.21
N ALA A 116 -20.20 1.92 -10.51
CA ALA A 116 -21.18 2.89 -10.02
C ALA A 116 -21.90 3.62 -11.16
N THR A 117 -21.21 3.90 -12.28
CA THR A 117 -21.85 4.44 -13.49
C THR A 117 -22.81 3.43 -14.10
N PHE A 118 -22.44 2.15 -14.24
CA PHE A 118 -23.35 1.15 -14.83
C PHE A 118 -24.61 0.92 -13.98
N ILE A 119 -24.45 0.77 -12.66
CA ILE A 119 -25.58 0.65 -11.72
C ILE A 119 -26.40 1.95 -11.71
N GLY A 120 -25.74 3.10 -11.70
CA GLY A 120 -26.39 4.41 -11.75
C GLY A 120 -27.23 4.58 -13.02
N SER A 121 -26.69 4.21 -14.17
CA SER A 121 -27.39 4.24 -15.46
C SER A 121 -28.60 3.29 -15.48
N PHE A 122 -28.47 2.09 -14.91
CA PHE A 122 -29.60 1.18 -14.72
C PHE A 122 -30.71 1.83 -13.87
N LEU A 123 -30.37 2.42 -12.73
CA LEU A 123 -31.32 3.10 -11.85
C LEU A 123 -31.93 4.34 -12.50
N PHE A 124 -31.13 5.14 -13.23
CA PHE A 124 -31.60 6.28 -14.02
C PHE A 124 -32.66 5.82 -15.03
N SER A 125 -32.39 4.75 -15.77
CA SER A 125 -33.34 4.19 -16.73
C SER A 125 -34.61 3.69 -16.08
N LEU A 126 -34.51 2.95 -14.96
CA LEU A 126 -35.66 2.44 -14.22
C LEU A 126 -36.55 3.58 -13.69
N VAL A 127 -35.95 4.57 -13.02
CA VAL A 127 -36.68 5.75 -12.53
C VAL A 127 -37.27 6.55 -13.68
N GLY A 128 -36.53 6.70 -14.79
CA GLY A 128 -36.99 7.34 -16.01
C GLY A 128 -38.23 6.67 -16.60
N ILE A 129 -38.21 5.34 -16.74
CA ILE A 129 -39.34 4.53 -17.23
C ILE A 129 -40.55 4.70 -16.31
N ILE A 130 -40.36 4.54 -14.99
CA ILE A 130 -41.45 4.68 -14.00
C ILE A 130 -42.08 6.07 -14.11
N ALA A 131 -41.27 7.12 -14.14
CA ALA A 131 -41.76 8.50 -14.23
C ALA A 131 -42.39 8.82 -15.60
N LEU A 132 -41.91 8.25 -16.69
CA LEU A 132 -42.51 8.39 -18.02
C LEU A 132 -43.88 7.69 -18.09
N ASN A 133 -44.01 6.49 -17.54
CA ASN A 133 -45.25 5.72 -17.47
C ASN A 133 -46.30 6.34 -16.54
N MET A 134 -45.88 7.01 -15.47
CA MET A 134 -46.79 7.82 -14.62
C MET A 134 -47.20 9.15 -15.27
N GLY A 135 -46.68 9.49 -16.45
CA GLY A 135 -46.98 10.75 -17.14
C GLY A 135 -46.33 11.98 -16.50
N ALA A 136 -45.36 11.81 -15.59
CA ALA A 136 -44.79 12.90 -14.79
C ALA A 136 -44.00 13.94 -15.62
N TYR A 137 -43.52 13.58 -16.81
CA TYR A 137 -42.76 14.47 -17.69
C TYR A 137 -43.62 15.35 -18.60
N GLY A 138 -44.85 14.94 -18.96
CA GLY A 138 -45.63 15.56 -20.04
C GLY A 138 -44.92 15.50 -21.41
N GLU A 139 -45.51 16.09 -22.45
CA GLU A 139 -44.91 16.03 -23.80
C GLU A 139 -43.58 16.80 -23.90
N GLN A 140 -43.54 18.05 -23.43
CA GLN A 140 -42.34 18.90 -23.51
C GLN A 140 -41.18 18.41 -22.62
N GLY A 141 -41.48 17.76 -21.48
CA GLY A 141 -40.46 17.20 -20.59
C GLY A 141 -39.72 16.00 -21.17
N ARG A 142 -40.32 15.29 -22.15
CA ARG A 142 -39.66 14.18 -22.86
C ARG A 142 -38.42 14.65 -23.61
N VAL A 143 -38.38 15.90 -24.09
CA VAL A 143 -37.20 16.48 -24.75
C VAL A 143 -36.03 16.62 -23.78
N ILE A 144 -36.30 17.09 -22.55
CA ILE A 144 -35.28 17.21 -21.49
C ILE A 144 -34.78 15.83 -21.10
N LEU A 145 -35.69 14.88 -20.88
CA LEU A 145 -35.32 13.50 -20.56
C LEU A 145 -34.48 12.87 -21.67
N PHE A 146 -34.83 13.07 -22.94
CA PHE A 146 -34.06 12.58 -24.07
C PHE A 146 -32.64 13.18 -24.11
N ALA A 147 -32.51 14.50 -23.93
CA ALA A 147 -31.21 15.17 -23.90
C ALA A 147 -30.34 14.65 -22.74
N VAL A 148 -30.91 14.50 -21.55
CA VAL A 148 -30.19 13.91 -20.39
C VAL A 148 -29.82 12.45 -20.67
N THR A 149 -30.71 11.69 -21.29
CA THR A 149 -30.45 10.29 -21.67
C THR A 149 -29.30 10.18 -22.66
N LEU A 150 -29.20 11.07 -23.65
CA LEU A 150 -28.05 11.12 -24.57
C LEU A 150 -26.73 11.42 -23.84
N VAL A 151 -26.74 12.32 -22.86
CA VAL A 151 -25.56 12.58 -22.01
C VAL A 151 -25.19 11.34 -21.21
N VAL A 152 -26.18 10.67 -20.62
CA VAL A 152 -25.97 9.40 -19.89
C VAL A 152 -25.39 8.33 -20.82
N ILE A 153 -25.88 8.19 -22.05
CA ILE A 153 -25.33 7.25 -23.05
C ILE A 153 -23.87 7.57 -23.36
N ALA A 154 -23.55 8.85 -23.63
CA ALA A 154 -22.17 9.25 -23.88
C ALA A 154 -21.25 8.91 -22.70
N LEU A 155 -21.71 9.15 -21.46
CA LEU A 155 -20.99 8.77 -20.25
C LEU A 155 -20.80 7.26 -20.12
N ILE A 156 -21.81 6.46 -20.45
CA ILE A 156 -21.72 4.99 -20.45
C ILE A 156 -20.67 4.53 -21.45
N LEU A 157 -20.72 5.03 -22.70
CA LEU A 157 -19.77 4.64 -23.75
C LEU A 157 -18.32 4.96 -23.36
N VAL A 158 -18.06 6.17 -22.86
CA VAL A 158 -16.73 6.55 -22.36
C VAL A 158 -16.30 5.67 -21.18
N THR A 159 -17.22 5.38 -20.27
CA THR A 159 -16.94 4.52 -19.11
C THR A 159 -16.66 3.08 -19.51
N LEU A 160 -17.38 2.55 -20.49
CA LEU A 160 -17.19 1.21 -21.03
C LEU A 160 -15.84 1.09 -21.73
N LEU A 161 -15.46 2.06 -22.57
CA LEU A 161 -14.13 2.08 -23.20
C LEU A 161 -13.02 2.16 -22.16
N ARG A 162 -13.19 3.01 -21.13
CA ARG A 162 -12.25 3.09 -20.00
C ARG A 162 -12.17 1.77 -19.23
N TRP A 163 -13.30 1.08 -19.06
CA TRP A 163 -13.35 -0.22 -18.40
C TRP A 163 -12.58 -1.28 -19.17
N ILE A 164 -12.82 -1.38 -20.48
CA ILE A 164 -12.09 -2.32 -21.36
C ILE A 164 -10.59 -2.06 -21.29
N HIS A 165 -10.17 -0.79 -21.35
CA HIS A 165 -8.76 -0.44 -21.21
C HIS A 165 -8.20 -0.76 -19.82
N HIS A 166 -9.01 -0.63 -18.77
CA HIS A 166 -8.57 -0.93 -17.41
C HIS A 166 -8.47 -2.44 -17.14
N LEU A 167 -9.37 -3.24 -17.73
CA LEU A 167 -9.43 -4.70 -17.58
C LEU A 167 -8.12 -5.39 -17.97
N THR A 168 -7.41 -4.88 -18.96
CA THR A 168 -6.12 -5.46 -19.40
C THR A 168 -5.02 -5.32 -18.34
N SER A 169 -5.19 -4.39 -17.39
CA SER A 169 -4.24 -4.13 -16.29
C SER A 169 -4.68 -4.70 -14.94
N LEU A 170 -5.99 -4.93 -14.77
CA LEU A 170 -6.57 -5.36 -13.50
C LEU A 170 -6.17 -6.78 -13.13
N GLY A 171 -5.65 -6.95 -11.91
CA GLY A 171 -5.19 -8.26 -11.42
C GLY A 171 -3.86 -8.74 -12.01
N SER A 172 -3.22 -7.97 -12.89
CA SER A 172 -1.87 -8.25 -13.35
C SER A 172 -0.88 -8.15 -12.18
N VAL A 173 0.02 -9.13 -12.10
CA VAL A 173 1.14 -9.14 -11.13
C VAL A 173 1.97 -7.87 -11.27
N ASN A 174 2.24 -7.42 -12.49
CA ASN A 174 3.05 -6.23 -12.76
C ASN A 174 2.36 -4.95 -12.27
N GLU A 175 1.06 -4.76 -12.53
CA GLU A 175 0.33 -3.57 -12.10
C GLU A 175 0.18 -3.55 -10.57
N THR A 176 -0.17 -4.69 -9.98
CA THR A 176 -0.32 -4.80 -8.52
C THR A 176 1.00 -4.52 -7.80
N THR A 177 2.10 -5.12 -8.27
CA THR A 177 3.44 -4.86 -7.74
C THR A 177 3.85 -3.39 -7.94
N SER A 178 3.46 -2.76 -9.07
CA SER A 178 3.70 -1.33 -9.32
C SER A 178 2.90 -0.42 -8.41
N ARG A 179 1.72 -0.83 -7.94
CA ARG A 179 0.96 -0.10 -6.93
C ARG A 179 1.60 -0.20 -5.56
N VAL A 180 2.04 -1.40 -5.17
CA VAL A 180 2.78 -1.60 -3.91
C VAL A 180 4.06 -0.77 -3.90
N GLU A 181 4.81 -0.78 -5.01
CA GLU A 181 6.03 0.01 -5.15
C GLU A 181 5.77 1.52 -5.05
N ARG A 182 4.76 2.05 -5.75
CA ARG A 182 4.41 3.48 -5.65
C ARG A 182 4.06 3.88 -4.21
N MET A 183 3.24 3.07 -3.55
CA MET A 183 2.90 3.28 -2.14
C MET A 183 4.15 3.22 -1.24
N ALA A 184 5.07 2.28 -1.51
CA ALA A 184 6.33 2.20 -0.80
C ALA A 184 7.17 3.47 -1.00
N LEU A 185 7.36 3.92 -2.25
CA LEU A 185 8.11 5.14 -2.55
C LEU A 185 7.54 6.36 -1.81
N ASP A 186 6.22 6.54 -1.80
CA ASP A 186 5.57 7.64 -1.07
C ASP A 186 5.84 7.57 0.44
N VAL A 187 5.70 6.38 1.03
CA VAL A 187 5.89 6.15 2.47
C VAL A 187 7.36 6.28 2.88
N PHE A 188 8.28 5.76 2.07
CA PHE A 188 9.72 5.88 2.29
C PHE A 188 10.21 7.32 2.10
N SER A 189 9.73 8.04 1.08
CA SER A 189 10.03 9.46 0.87
C SER A 189 9.57 10.31 2.06
N ALA A 190 8.32 10.12 2.50
CA ALA A 190 7.80 10.81 3.67
C ALA A 190 8.61 10.51 4.94
N ARG A 191 9.05 9.26 5.10
CA ARG A 191 9.90 8.85 6.22
C ARG A 191 11.32 9.39 6.12
N ALA A 192 11.90 9.47 4.93
CA ALA A 192 13.24 10.02 4.69
C ALA A 192 13.30 11.52 5.03
N GLN A 193 12.24 12.26 4.65
CA GLN A 193 12.10 13.68 4.96
C GLN A 193 11.82 13.95 6.45
N SER A 194 11.29 12.95 7.17
CA SER A 194 11.01 13.04 8.61
C SER A 194 11.36 11.72 9.33
N PRO A 195 12.67 11.42 9.49
CA PRO A 195 13.14 10.11 9.97
C PRO A 195 12.59 9.71 11.34
N CYS A 196 12.29 10.71 12.17
CA CYS A 196 11.78 10.55 13.53
C CYS A 196 10.38 11.18 13.71
N PHE A 197 9.60 11.37 12.63
CA PHE A 197 8.31 12.08 12.64
C PHE A 197 8.39 13.51 13.21
N GLY A 198 9.52 14.20 13.02
CA GLY A 198 9.78 15.52 13.60
C GLY A 198 10.13 15.51 15.09
N ALA A 199 10.26 14.33 15.70
CA ALA A 199 10.75 14.16 17.06
C ALA A 199 12.29 14.18 17.12
N ARG A 200 12.84 14.19 18.34
CA ARG A 200 14.28 13.99 18.56
C ARG A 200 14.69 12.55 18.24
N PRO A 201 15.86 12.34 17.60
CA PRO A 201 16.36 10.99 17.36
C PRO A 201 16.69 10.26 18.67
N TRP A 202 16.17 9.04 18.81
CA TRP A 202 16.49 8.13 19.91
C TRP A 202 17.24 6.91 19.38
N ARG A 203 18.57 6.93 19.46
CA ARG A 203 19.42 5.87 18.88
C ARG A 203 19.55 4.64 19.78
N GLU A 204 19.43 4.82 21.09
CA GLU A 204 19.53 3.77 22.12
C GLU A 204 18.13 3.22 22.48
N SER A 205 17.36 2.82 21.47
CA SER A 205 15.96 2.40 21.64
C SER A 205 15.78 0.93 22.01
N ASP A 206 16.87 0.19 22.16
CA ASP A 206 16.88 -1.22 22.57
C ASP A 206 16.56 -1.40 24.06
N ARG A 207 16.70 -0.34 24.86
CA ARG A 207 16.53 -0.36 26.31
C ARG A 207 15.65 0.77 26.80
N GLN A 208 15.02 0.56 27.95
CA GLN A 208 14.32 1.63 28.66
C GLN A 208 15.34 2.70 29.12
N PRO A 209 15.10 4.00 28.83
CA PRO A 209 15.96 5.07 29.34
C PRO A 209 15.88 5.15 30.86
N ALA A 210 17.02 5.39 31.52
CA ALA A 210 17.10 5.48 32.97
C ALA A 210 16.17 6.56 33.53
N GLY A 211 15.53 6.29 34.67
CA GLY A 211 14.64 7.24 35.34
C GLY A 211 13.30 7.48 34.63
N THR A 212 12.92 6.64 33.67
CA THR A 212 11.61 6.73 32.99
C THR A 212 10.63 5.69 33.54
N PHE A 213 9.34 5.95 33.31
CA PHE A 213 8.23 5.05 33.64
C PHE A 213 7.64 4.47 32.36
N ALA A 214 7.30 3.19 32.38
CA ALA A 214 6.70 2.48 31.27
C ALA A 214 5.19 2.78 31.15
N VAL A 215 4.73 3.06 29.94
CA VAL A 215 3.30 3.22 29.63
C VAL A 215 2.85 2.06 28.76
N TYR A 216 1.84 1.35 29.24
CA TYR A 216 1.24 0.20 28.58
C TYR A 216 -0.11 0.58 27.96
N SER A 217 -0.50 -0.17 26.93
CA SER A 217 -1.81 -0.10 26.29
C SER A 217 -2.57 -1.39 26.56
N ASP A 218 -3.87 -1.30 26.86
CA ASP A 218 -4.72 -2.48 27.08
C ASP A 218 -5.19 -3.12 25.76
N ALA A 219 -5.03 -2.40 24.64
CA ALA A 219 -5.34 -2.91 23.31
C ALA A 219 -4.31 -3.95 22.81
N ILE A 220 -4.77 -4.89 21.97
CA ILE A 220 -3.93 -5.87 21.27
C ILE A 220 -4.10 -5.66 19.77
N GLY A 221 -3.00 -5.43 19.05
CA GLY A 221 -3.03 -5.18 17.62
C GLY A 221 -1.78 -4.45 17.11
N TYR A 222 -1.84 -3.89 15.91
CA TYR A 222 -0.75 -3.14 15.29
C TYR A 222 -1.01 -1.63 15.35
N VAL A 223 0.03 -0.86 15.63
CA VAL A 223 0.00 0.60 15.42
C VAL A 223 -0.11 0.89 13.93
N GLN A 224 -1.18 1.54 13.49
CA GLN A 224 -1.38 1.96 12.10
C GLN A 224 -0.96 3.42 11.88
N HIS A 225 -1.14 4.26 12.90
CA HIS A 225 -0.88 5.70 12.78
C HIS A 225 -0.46 6.28 14.13
N ILE A 226 0.45 7.24 14.08
CA ILE A 226 0.84 8.07 15.22
C ILE A 226 0.51 9.52 14.89
N ASP A 227 -0.38 10.10 15.70
CA ASP A 227 -0.70 11.53 15.64
C ASP A 227 0.27 12.30 16.54
N MET A 228 1.39 12.74 15.97
CA MET A 228 2.44 13.48 16.69
C MET A 228 1.93 14.80 17.27
N ASP A 229 1.01 15.49 16.58
CA ASP A 229 0.41 16.74 17.05
C ASP A 229 -0.45 16.50 18.29
N ARG A 230 -1.25 15.43 18.29
CA ARG A 230 -2.07 15.03 19.43
C ARG A 230 -1.23 14.54 20.59
N LEU A 231 -0.18 13.76 20.32
CA LEU A 231 0.77 13.33 21.35
C LEU A 231 1.47 14.54 21.98
N HIS A 232 1.88 15.52 21.18
CA HIS A 232 2.48 16.76 21.67
C HIS A 232 1.52 17.59 22.54
N LYS A 233 0.25 17.72 22.11
CA LYS A 233 -0.79 18.42 22.87
C LYS A 233 -1.10 17.77 24.22
N ALA A 234 -1.01 16.45 24.30
CA ALA A 234 -1.20 15.73 25.57
C ALA A 234 -0.10 16.02 26.62
N MET A 235 0.97 16.70 26.22
CA MET A 235 2.10 17.06 27.10
C MET A 235 2.25 18.56 27.36
N THR A 236 1.42 19.43 26.76
CA THR A 236 1.71 20.88 26.70
C THR A 236 1.83 21.57 28.06
N ASP A 237 1.22 21.01 29.12
CA ASP A 237 1.24 21.57 30.48
C ASP A 237 2.24 20.87 31.42
N SER A 238 3.12 20.01 30.91
CA SER A 238 4.01 19.19 31.74
C SER A 238 5.43 19.09 31.15
N PRO A 239 6.50 19.14 31.98
CA PRO A 239 7.89 18.96 31.53
C PRO A 239 8.23 17.49 31.21
N VAL A 240 7.27 16.73 30.64
CA VAL A 240 7.43 15.31 30.36
C VAL A 240 8.12 15.13 29.01
N HIS A 241 9.16 14.30 28.99
CA HIS A 241 9.68 13.73 27.75
C HIS A 241 9.09 12.36 27.51
N VAL A 242 8.82 12.06 26.24
CA VAL A 242 8.28 10.78 25.77
C VAL A 242 9.30 10.09 24.88
N TYR A 243 9.60 8.82 25.18
CA TYR A 243 10.38 7.94 24.34
C TYR A 243 9.44 6.92 23.71
N LEU A 244 9.11 7.12 22.44
CA LEU A 244 8.10 6.35 21.74
C LEU A 244 8.70 5.04 21.22
N VAL A 245 8.25 3.93 21.82
CA VAL A 245 8.66 2.57 21.43
C VAL A 245 7.79 2.08 20.26
N ALA A 246 6.48 2.29 20.37
CA ALA A 246 5.51 1.80 19.40
C ALA A 246 5.48 2.69 18.16
N GLN A 247 6.22 2.28 17.13
CA GLN A 247 6.20 2.86 15.79
C GLN A 247 5.12 2.17 14.91
N PRO A 248 4.73 2.73 13.74
CA PRO A 248 3.78 2.07 12.86
C PRO A 248 4.30 0.68 12.46
N GLY A 249 3.42 -0.31 12.51
CA GLY A 249 3.75 -1.73 12.36
C GLY A 249 4.14 -2.46 13.64
N PHE A 250 4.34 -1.75 14.76
CA PHE A 250 4.62 -2.37 16.06
C PHE A 250 3.40 -3.14 16.57
N PHE A 251 3.61 -4.38 17.02
CA PHE A 251 2.58 -5.20 17.64
C PHE A 251 2.45 -4.88 19.14
N VAL A 252 1.36 -4.20 19.48
CA VAL A 252 1.00 -3.80 20.84
C VAL A 252 0.41 -4.99 21.60
N HIS A 253 0.89 -5.16 22.82
CA HIS A 253 0.39 -6.14 23.78
C HIS A 253 0.49 -5.54 25.20
N PRO A 254 -0.44 -5.82 26.13
CA PRO A 254 -0.41 -5.27 27.50
C PRO A 254 0.87 -5.57 28.28
N ALA A 255 1.59 -6.63 27.93
CA ALA A 255 2.89 -6.98 28.55
C ALA A 255 4.09 -6.19 28.01
N ARG A 256 3.91 -5.34 26.99
CA ARG A 256 4.99 -4.56 26.38
C ARG A 256 4.68 -3.06 26.40
N PRO A 257 5.63 -2.20 26.80
CA PRO A 257 5.40 -0.76 26.81
C PRO A 257 5.28 -0.22 25.38
N VAL A 258 4.37 0.74 25.20
CA VAL A 258 4.22 1.48 23.94
C VAL A 258 5.04 2.76 23.93
N MET A 259 5.37 3.29 25.11
CA MET A 259 6.25 4.44 25.30
C MET A 259 6.81 4.46 26.72
N TYR A 260 7.91 5.18 26.92
CA TYR A 260 8.43 5.55 28.23
C TYR A 260 8.33 7.05 28.46
N VAL A 261 8.14 7.46 29.71
CA VAL A 261 7.94 8.86 30.10
C VAL A 261 8.78 9.26 31.29
N THR A 262 9.28 10.50 31.35
CA THR A 262 10.16 10.94 32.46
C THR A 262 9.47 11.15 33.80
N HIS A 263 8.13 11.23 33.81
CA HIS A 263 7.35 11.37 35.05
C HIS A 263 6.16 10.43 35.03
N ALA A 264 5.74 9.98 36.21
CA ALA A 264 4.50 9.22 36.36
C ALA A 264 3.31 10.07 35.88
N LEU A 265 2.48 9.49 35.03
CA LEU A 265 1.35 10.18 34.41
C LEU A 265 0.07 9.97 35.23
N PRO A 266 -0.72 11.01 35.47
CA PRO A 266 -2.12 10.85 35.88
C PRO A 266 -2.90 10.03 34.86
N ALA A 267 -3.92 9.29 35.32
CA ALA A 267 -4.70 8.39 34.47
C ALA A 267 -5.30 9.07 33.23
N GLU A 268 -5.81 10.30 33.36
CA GLU A 268 -6.38 11.06 32.24
C GLU A 268 -5.31 11.45 31.21
N GLN A 269 -4.12 11.86 31.65
CA GLN A 269 -3.03 12.19 30.73
C GLN A 269 -2.52 10.94 30.01
N ARG A 270 -2.39 9.81 30.72
CA ARG A 270 -2.07 8.50 30.10
C ARG A 270 -3.08 8.17 29.00
N LYS A 271 -4.39 8.33 29.25
CA LYS A 271 -5.44 8.06 28.27
C LYS A 271 -5.34 8.98 27.04
N LEU A 272 -5.08 10.27 27.25
CA LEU A 272 -4.88 11.23 26.15
C LEU A 272 -3.67 10.87 25.28
N MET A 273 -2.55 10.48 25.88
CA MET A 273 -1.35 10.07 25.16
C MET A 273 -1.58 8.76 24.37
N LEU A 274 -2.22 7.77 24.98
CA LEU A 274 -2.60 6.53 24.29
C LEU A 274 -3.55 6.78 23.11
N SER A 275 -4.44 7.77 23.21
CA SER A 275 -5.36 8.14 22.12
C SER A 275 -4.69 8.76 20.90
N ALA A 276 -3.39 9.07 20.96
CA ALA A 276 -2.59 9.48 19.81
C ALA A 276 -2.11 8.29 18.96
N LEU A 277 -2.25 7.06 19.46
CA LEU A 277 -1.91 5.83 18.75
C LEU A 277 -3.19 5.19 18.20
N THR A 278 -3.27 5.05 16.88
CA THR A 278 -4.35 4.26 16.26
C THR A 278 -3.90 2.79 16.22
N ILE A 279 -4.56 1.93 17.01
CA ILE A 279 -4.25 0.50 17.10
C ILE A 279 -5.40 -0.31 16.46
N ALA A 280 -5.06 -1.28 15.61
CA ALA A 280 -6.05 -2.13 14.94
C ALA A 280 -5.52 -3.54 14.68
N ALA A 281 -6.41 -4.47 14.30
CA ALA A 281 -6.06 -5.89 14.15
C ALA A 281 -5.06 -6.20 13.01
N SER A 282 -4.83 -5.29 12.06
CA SER A 282 -3.93 -5.53 10.92
C SER A 282 -3.08 -4.30 10.59
N ARG A 283 -1.90 -4.54 10.01
CA ARG A 283 -1.02 -3.48 9.49
C ARG A 283 -1.64 -2.80 8.26
N THR A 284 -1.24 -1.56 8.03
CA THR A 284 -1.57 -0.75 6.86
C THR A 284 -0.30 -0.24 6.22
N PHE A 285 -0.29 -0.02 4.91
CA PHE A 285 0.85 0.63 4.24
C PHE A 285 1.10 2.06 4.75
N ALA A 286 0.03 2.73 5.19
CA ALA A 286 0.11 4.08 5.72
C ALA A 286 1.11 4.17 6.88
N GLN A 287 2.11 5.04 6.75
CA GLN A 287 3.19 5.29 7.71
C GLN A 287 4.08 4.07 8.07
N ASP A 288 3.96 2.92 7.40
CA ASP A 288 4.71 1.70 7.72
C ASP A 288 5.61 1.24 6.55
N PRO A 289 6.83 1.83 6.43
CA PRO A 289 7.82 1.46 5.41
C PRO A 289 8.23 -0.02 5.46
N ARG A 290 8.29 -0.60 6.66
CA ARG A 290 8.66 -2.01 6.86
C ARG A 290 7.61 -2.92 6.24
N PHE A 291 6.33 -2.63 6.43
CA PHE A 291 5.26 -3.44 5.85
C PHE A 291 5.27 -3.40 4.32
N CYS A 292 5.60 -2.25 3.72
CA CYS A 292 5.77 -2.15 2.28
C CYS A 292 6.83 -3.14 1.78
N LEU A 293 7.99 -3.23 2.44
CA LEU A 293 9.03 -4.20 2.10
C LEU A 293 8.62 -5.65 2.38
N CYS A 294 7.96 -5.92 3.50
CA CYS A 294 7.43 -7.26 3.78
C CYS A 294 6.49 -7.73 2.67
N VAL A 295 5.56 -6.88 2.21
CA VAL A 295 4.64 -7.23 1.11
C VAL A 295 5.41 -7.45 -0.19
N MET A 296 6.42 -6.64 -0.50
CA MET A 296 7.28 -6.87 -1.66
C MET A 296 8.01 -8.21 -1.56
N ALA A 297 8.58 -8.56 -0.41
CA ALA A 297 9.19 -9.86 -0.20
C ALA A 297 8.19 -11.02 -0.32
N GLU A 298 6.99 -10.89 0.23
CA GLU A 298 5.94 -11.89 0.06
C GLU A 298 5.62 -12.13 -1.42
N ILE A 299 5.62 -11.08 -2.28
CA ILE A 299 5.41 -11.22 -3.74
C ILE A 299 6.56 -12.01 -4.37
N ALA A 300 7.81 -11.66 -4.05
CA ALA A 300 8.97 -12.38 -4.57
C ALA A 300 8.97 -13.85 -4.10
N SER A 301 8.81 -14.10 -2.81
CA SER A 301 8.72 -15.44 -2.23
C SER A 301 7.57 -16.26 -2.83
N ARG A 302 6.41 -15.64 -3.09
CA ARG A 302 5.29 -16.31 -3.75
C ARG A 302 5.64 -16.71 -5.18
N ALA A 303 6.27 -15.82 -5.93
CA ALA A 303 6.72 -16.11 -7.29
C ALA A 303 7.74 -17.26 -7.33
N LEU A 304 8.62 -17.34 -6.32
CA LEU A 304 9.62 -18.42 -6.17
C LEU A 304 9.04 -19.74 -5.64
N SER A 305 7.80 -19.74 -5.15
CA SER A 305 7.18 -20.95 -4.62
C SER A 305 7.02 -22.03 -5.71
N PRO A 306 7.07 -23.34 -5.35
CA PRO A 306 6.91 -24.42 -6.32
C PRO A 306 5.61 -24.36 -7.14
N ALA A 307 4.56 -23.74 -6.58
CA ALA A 307 3.27 -23.60 -7.23
C ALA A 307 3.25 -22.53 -8.34
N THR A 308 4.10 -21.50 -8.26
CA THR A 308 4.15 -20.41 -9.25
C THR A 308 5.38 -20.53 -10.15
N ASN A 309 6.55 -20.80 -9.56
CA ASN A 309 7.82 -21.03 -10.26
C ASN A 309 8.14 -19.96 -11.33
N ASP A 310 8.06 -18.69 -10.94
CA ASP A 310 8.37 -17.53 -11.78
C ASP A 310 9.54 -16.70 -11.18
N PRO A 311 10.79 -17.09 -11.46
CA PRO A 311 11.97 -16.31 -11.07
C PRO A 311 11.99 -14.89 -11.66
N GLY A 312 11.35 -14.67 -12.81
CA GLY A 312 11.32 -13.37 -13.49
C GLY A 312 10.63 -12.31 -12.65
N THR A 313 9.47 -12.64 -12.07
CA THR A 313 8.77 -11.76 -11.13
C THR A 313 9.62 -11.44 -9.89
N ALA A 314 10.30 -12.44 -9.32
CA ALA A 314 11.16 -12.19 -8.15
C ALA A 314 12.33 -11.25 -8.49
N ILE A 315 12.94 -11.41 -9.67
CA ILE A 315 14.00 -10.52 -10.18
C ILE A 315 13.52 -9.08 -10.37
N ASP A 316 12.30 -8.91 -10.90
CA ASP A 316 11.66 -7.59 -11.02
C ASP A 316 11.45 -6.95 -9.64
N VAL A 317 10.90 -7.71 -8.69
CA VAL A 317 10.65 -7.26 -7.31
C VAL A 317 11.94 -6.88 -6.58
N ILE A 318 13.04 -7.61 -6.76
CA ILE A 318 14.37 -7.22 -6.24
C ILE A 318 14.79 -5.86 -6.82
N GLY A 319 14.57 -5.63 -8.12
CA GLY A 319 14.84 -4.34 -8.75
C GLY A 319 14.01 -3.19 -8.17
N ARG A 320 12.75 -3.45 -7.83
CA ARG A 320 11.86 -2.48 -7.16
C ARG A 320 12.33 -2.15 -5.74
N ALA A 321 12.75 -3.16 -4.97
CA ALA A 321 13.31 -2.93 -3.65
C ALA A 321 14.57 -2.05 -3.69
N VAL A 322 15.45 -2.26 -4.67
CA VAL A 322 16.60 -1.36 -4.90
C VAL A 322 16.11 0.07 -5.17
N ARG A 323 15.09 0.29 -6.00
CA ARG A 323 14.54 1.63 -6.28
C ARG A 323 13.96 2.29 -5.02
N ILE A 324 13.23 1.53 -4.21
CA ILE A 324 12.65 2.01 -2.94
C ILE A 324 13.75 2.41 -1.95
N LEU A 325 14.73 1.53 -1.70
CA LEU A 325 15.82 1.80 -0.76
C LEU A 325 16.76 2.92 -1.26
N SER A 326 16.96 3.03 -2.58
CA SER A 326 17.68 4.15 -3.20
C SER A 326 16.98 5.49 -2.95
N CYS A 327 15.65 5.53 -3.10
CA CYS A 327 14.84 6.71 -2.79
C CYS A 327 15.00 7.11 -1.31
N PHE A 328 14.89 6.14 -0.41
CA PHE A 328 15.05 6.39 1.03
C PHE A 328 16.42 7.00 1.37
N ALA A 329 17.51 6.43 0.87
CA ALA A 329 18.85 6.94 1.15
C ALA A 329 19.10 8.32 0.54
N ARG A 330 18.65 8.55 -0.70
CA ARG A 330 18.83 9.84 -1.40
C ARG A 330 18.07 10.99 -0.73
N GLU A 331 16.89 10.71 -0.19
CA GLU A 331 16.01 11.73 0.39
C GLU A 331 16.16 11.83 1.92
N CYS A 332 17.04 11.03 2.53
CA CYS A 332 17.26 11.02 3.96
C CYS A 332 17.82 12.36 4.41
N ALA A 333 16.98 13.16 5.06
CA ALA A 333 17.34 14.49 5.53
C ALA A 333 17.86 14.45 6.97
N VAL A 334 18.63 15.47 7.34
CA VAL A 334 18.98 15.72 8.74
C VAL A 334 17.67 15.96 9.53
N PRO A 335 17.45 15.27 10.67
CA PRO A 335 16.21 15.40 11.43
C PRO A 335 15.95 16.84 11.86
N THR A 336 14.88 17.45 11.33
CA THR A 336 14.37 18.73 11.82
C THR A 336 13.45 18.46 13.01
N VAL A 337 13.80 19.01 14.18
CA VAL A 337 13.04 18.79 15.43
C VAL A 337 11.90 19.80 15.52
N ILE A 338 10.68 19.29 15.36
CA ILE A 338 9.41 20.01 15.55
C ILE A 338 8.84 19.73 16.94
N TYR A 339 9.02 18.50 17.45
CA TYR A 339 8.52 18.05 18.75
C TYR A 339 9.69 17.72 19.69
N PRO A 340 10.25 18.71 20.41
CA PRO A 340 11.48 18.53 21.18
C PRO A 340 11.33 17.63 22.42
N ALA A 341 10.12 17.47 22.94
CA ALA A 341 9.82 16.60 24.07
C ALA A 341 9.60 15.13 23.68
N ILE A 342 9.44 14.84 22.38
CA ILE A 342 9.23 13.48 21.90
C ILE A 342 10.55 12.95 21.33
N HIS A 343 10.85 11.70 21.62
CA HIS A 343 12.01 10.97 21.16
C HIS A 343 11.53 9.71 20.41
N VAL A 344 11.98 9.55 19.17
CA VAL A 344 11.59 8.43 18.30
C VAL A 344 12.85 7.87 17.66
N ALA A 345 12.95 6.55 17.61
CA ALA A 345 14.07 5.90 16.92
C ALA A 345 13.93 6.03 15.40
N PRO A 346 15.02 6.32 14.67
CA PRO A 346 15.00 6.23 13.22
C PRO A 346 14.73 4.79 12.77
N LEU A 347 14.40 4.60 11.49
CA LEU A 347 14.30 3.24 10.94
C LEU A 347 15.66 2.53 11.03
N SER A 348 15.63 1.27 11.46
CA SER A 348 16.77 0.37 11.39
C SER A 348 16.92 -0.13 9.95
N VAL A 349 18.04 0.19 9.31
CA VAL A 349 18.39 -0.32 7.98
C VAL A 349 18.46 -1.84 8.00
N ASP A 350 19.11 -2.41 9.02
CA ASP A 350 19.19 -3.84 9.22
C ASP A 350 17.81 -4.51 9.23
N ALA A 351 16.85 -3.94 9.97
CA ALA A 351 15.50 -4.46 9.99
C ALA A 351 14.78 -4.34 8.63
N LEU A 352 15.02 -3.26 7.87
CA LEU A 352 14.47 -3.12 6.51
C LEU A 352 15.04 -4.17 5.56
N PHE A 353 16.34 -4.46 5.68
CA PHE A 353 17.00 -5.47 4.87
C PHE A 353 16.54 -6.88 5.28
N ASP A 354 16.40 -7.16 6.58
CA ASP A 354 15.87 -8.43 7.10
C ASP A 354 14.43 -8.69 6.61
N ASP A 355 13.58 -7.65 6.61
CA ASP A 355 12.19 -7.74 6.17
C ASP A 355 12.07 -8.07 4.65
N PHE A 356 13.08 -7.74 3.84
CA PHE A 356 13.05 -7.96 2.39
C PHE A 356 14.01 -9.05 1.89
N PHE A 357 15.31 -8.88 2.09
CA PHE A 357 16.33 -9.71 1.45
C PHE A 357 16.42 -11.11 2.05
N SER A 358 16.28 -11.27 3.37
CA SER A 358 16.38 -12.58 4.03
C SER A 358 15.35 -13.61 3.54
N PRO A 359 14.03 -13.31 3.47
CA PRO A 359 13.07 -14.27 2.92
C PRO A 359 13.30 -14.56 1.43
N VAL A 360 13.67 -13.55 0.63
CA VAL A 360 13.96 -13.74 -0.80
C VAL A 360 15.21 -14.60 -1.02
N ALA A 361 16.25 -14.39 -0.21
CA ALA A 361 17.49 -15.14 -0.26
C ALA A 361 17.26 -16.62 0.10
N ARG A 362 16.46 -16.87 1.14
CA ARG A 362 16.06 -18.22 1.56
C ARG A 362 15.26 -18.93 0.47
N ASP A 363 14.19 -18.30 -0.03
CA ASP A 363 13.26 -18.95 -0.96
C ASP A 363 13.85 -19.07 -2.38
N GLY A 364 14.80 -18.19 -2.73
CA GLY A 364 15.52 -18.19 -4.00
C GLY A 364 16.87 -18.89 -3.96
N ALA A 365 17.20 -19.64 -2.89
CA ALA A 365 18.53 -20.23 -2.67
C ALA A 365 18.99 -21.12 -3.84
N ALA A 366 18.11 -21.99 -4.33
CA ALA A 366 18.43 -22.93 -5.42
C ALA A 366 18.39 -22.31 -6.83
N ILE A 367 17.94 -21.06 -6.96
CA ILE A 367 17.69 -20.42 -8.26
C ILE A 367 18.82 -19.44 -8.57
N LYS A 368 19.72 -19.84 -9.48
CA LYS A 368 20.91 -19.05 -9.85
C LYS A 368 20.56 -17.61 -10.22
N GLU A 369 19.57 -17.40 -11.08
CA GLU A 369 19.22 -16.09 -11.63
C GLU A 369 18.83 -15.12 -10.51
N VAL A 370 18.15 -15.63 -9.47
CA VAL A 370 17.73 -14.87 -8.29
C VAL A 370 18.92 -14.55 -7.41
N GLN A 371 19.79 -15.52 -7.12
CA GLN A 371 21.01 -15.29 -6.33
C GLN A 371 21.92 -14.23 -6.97
N LEU A 372 22.15 -14.34 -8.28
CA LEU A 372 22.93 -13.34 -9.02
C LEU A 372 22.29 -11.95 -8.93
N ARG A 373 20.96 -11.87 -9.05
CA ARG A 373 20.24 -10.60 -8.95
C ARG A 373 20.31 -10.00 -7.55
N LEU A 374 20.21 -10.84 -6.52
CA LEU A 374 20.26 -10.47 -5.11
C LEU A 374 21.64 -9.91 -4.74
N LEU A 375 22.73 -10.61 -5.08
CA LEU A 375 24.09 -10.14 -4.83
C LEU A 375 24.38 -8.81 -5.53
N LYS A 376 23.96 -8.67 -6.80
CA LYS A 376 24.08 -7.39 -7.53
C LYS A 376 23.27 -6.28 -6.88
N ALA A 377 22.07 -6.57 -6.39
CA ALA A 377 21.22 -5.59 -5.70
C ALA A 377 21.87 -5.09 -4.41
N LEU A 378 22.38 -6.00 -3.59
CA LEU A 378 23.09 -5.69 -2.35
C LEU A 378 24.39 -4.94 -2.63
N GLY A 379 25.17 -5.36 -3.64
CA GLY A 379 26.38 -4.68 -4.11
C GLY A 379 26.11 -3.25 -4.57
N MET A 380 25.09 -3.02 -5.39
CA MET A 380 24.69 -1.68 -5.82
C MET A 380 24.33 -0.77 -4.64
N LEU A 381 23.53 -1.27 -3.68
CA LEU A 381 23.16 -0.49 -2.49
C LEU A 381 24.37 -0.19 -1.60
N SER A 382 25.25 -1.17 -1.43
CA SER A 382 26.50 -1.06 -0.66
C SER A 382 27.43 0.02 -1.21
N VAL A 383 27.67 0.01 -2.53
CA VAL A 383 28.58 0.95 -3.19
C VAL A 383 27.98 2.36 -3.29
N ALA A 384 26.68 2.48 -3.58
CA ALA A 384 26.06 3.78 -3.77
C ALA A 384 25.86 4.56 -2.46
N TRP A 385 25.66 3.87 -1.33
CA TRP A 385 25.47 4.49 -0.01
C TRP A 385 26.23 3.74 1.08
N PRO A 386 27.58 3.82 1.11
CA PRO A 386 28.38 3.00 2.01
C PRO A 386 28.06 3.25 3.48
N ASP A 387 27.92 4.51 3.89
CA ASP A 387 27.60 4.89 5.28
C ASP A 387 26.22 4.39 5.75
N ALA A 388 25.27 4.24 4.83
CA ALA A 388 23.92 3.82 5.16
C ALA A 388 23.73 2.30 5.06
N TYR A 389 24.31 1.67 4.03
CA TYR A 389 23.91 0.33 3.60
C TYR A 389 25.03 -0.70 3.55
N GLN A 390 26.32 -0.33 3.54
CA GLN A 390 27.40 -1.31 3.31
C GLN A 390 27.39 -2.47 4.31
N ALA A 391 27.26 -2.16 5.61
CA ALA A 391 27.27 -3.17 6.68
C ALA A 391 26.09 -4.14 6.56
N ALA A 392 24.88 -3.61 6.39
CA ALA A 392 23.67 -4.43 6.20
C ALA A 392 23.74 -5.23 4.89
N ALA A 393 24.16 -4.60 3.79
CA ALA A 393 24.28 -5.26 2.50
C ALA A 393 25.24 -6.45 2.54
N LEU A 394 26.39 -6.30 3.20
CA LEU A 394 27.37 -7.38 3.35
C LEU A 394 26.84 -8.51 4.25
N ARG A 395 26.16 -8.17 5.36
CA ARG A 395 25.53 -9.15 6.26
C ARG A 395 24.52 -10.02 5.50
N HIS A 396 23.62 -9.41 4.74
CA HIS A 396 22.59 -10.11 3.96
C HIS A 396 23.17 -10.86 2.76
N ALA A 397 24.26 -10.36 2.18
CA ALA A 397 24.96 -11.10 1.12
C ALA A 397 25.57 -12.39 1.68
N HIS A 398 26.22 -12.33 2.86
CA HIS A 398 26.70 -13.53 3.55
C HIS A 398 25.55 -14.51 3.87
N GLU A 399 24.42 -13.99 4.37
CA GLU A 399 23.24 -14.82 4.64
C GLU A 399 22.75 -15.55 3.37
N ALA A 400 22.69 -14.85 2.23
CA ALA A 400 22.31 -15.46 0.95
C ALA A 400 23.25 -16.57 0.51
N MET A 401 24.56 -16.36 0.64
CA MET A 401 25.55 -17.39 0.34
C MET A 401 25.50 -18.57 1.32
N ALA A 402 25.10 -18.34 2.58
CA ALA A 402 24.88 -19.40 3.55
C ALA A 402 23.66 -20.27 3.21
N TYR A 403 22.57 -19.68 2.69
CA TYR A 403 21.45 -20.46 2.14
C TYR A 403 21.87 -21.26 0.91
N LEU A 404 22.56 -20.63 -0.05
CA LEU A 404 23.07 -21.29 -1.26
C LEU A 404 23.93 -22.51 -0.96
N ALA A 405 24.76 -22.43 0.09
CA ALA A 405 25.66 -23.52 0.46
C ALA A 405 24.92 -24.81 0.88
N ARG A 406 23.64 -24.71 1.27
CA ARG A 406 22.79 -25.85 1.62
C ARG A 406 22.08 -26.48 0.41
N GLU A 407 22.12 -25.82 -0.75
CA GLU A 407 21.42 -26.24 -1.95
C GLU A 407 22.29 -27.07 -2.89
N ALA A 408 21.66 -28.04 -3.54
CA ALA A 408 22.29 -28.87 -4.55
C ALA A 408 22.28 -28.17 -5.92
N ILE A 409 23.26 -27.30 -6.16
CA ILE A 409 23.45 -26.60 -7.44
C ILE A 409 24.68 -27.10 -8.20
N ILE A 410 24.65 -27.01 -9.53
CA ILE A 410 25.77 -27.41 -10.37
C ILE A 410 26.99 -26.50 -10.16
N GLN A 411 28.19 -27.08 -10.27
CA GLN A 411 29.45 -26.37 -9.97
C GLN A 411 29.67 -25.12 -10.83
N THR A 412 29.21 -25.14 -12.09
CA THR A 412 29.30 -23.99 -13.01
C THR A 412 28.44 -22.81 -12.55
N ASP A 413 27.27 -23.08 -11.98
CA ASP A 413 26.39 -22.06 -11.43
C ASP A 413 26.94 -21.50 -10.12
N ARG A 414 27.46 -22.37 -9.24
CA ARG A 414 28.16 -21.96 -8.01
C ARG A 414 29.33 -21.01 -8.33
N ALA A 415 30.19 -21.38 -9.28
CA ALA A 415 31.32 -20.55 -9.68
C ALA A 415 30.90 -19.19 -10.27
N ARG A 416 29.73 -19.11 -10.93
CA ARG A 416 29.18 -17.82 -11.42
C ARG A 416 28.70 -16.94 -10.27
N ILE A 417 28.06 -17.52 -9.26
CA ILE A 417 27.58 -16.80 -8.09
C ILE A 417 28.76 -16.30 -7.24
N GLU A 418 29.78 -17.13 -7.02
CA GLU A 418 31.02 -16.75 -6.35
C GLU A 418 31.80 -15.67 -7.13
N ARG A 419 31.76 -15.69 -8.46
CA ARG A 419 32.30 -14.58 -9.26
C ARG A 419 31.51 -13.28 -9.04
N ALA A 420 30.18 -13.35 -9.06
CA ALA A 420 29.35 -12.18 -8.81
C ALA A 420 29.60 -11.61 -7.40
N TRP A 421 29.78 -12.46 -6.39
CA TRP A 421 30.23 -12.03 -5.06
C TRP A 421 31.50 -11.18 -5.13
N ARG A 422 32.55 -11.70 -5.77
CA ARG A 422 33.85 -11.02 -5.90
C ARG A 422 33.74 -9.69 -6.63
N GLU A 423 32.97 -9.66 -7.70
CA GLU A 423 32.70 -8.43 -8.47
C GLU A 423 32.01 -7.35 -7.63
N GLN A 424 31.11 -7.73 -6.72
CA GLN A 424 30.33 -6.79 -5.92
C GLN A 424 31.03 -6.36 -4.61
N PHE A 425 31.82 -7.23 -4.00
CA PHE A 425 32.37 -7.01 -2.65
C PHE A 425 33.90 -7.03 -2.57
N GLY A 426 34.59 -7.29 -3.70
CA GLY A 426 36.04 -7.13 -3.80
C GLY A 426 36.89 -8.16 -3.04
N ALA A 427 36.27 -9.22 -2.50
CA ALA A 427 36.94 -10.27 -1.75
C ALA A 427 36.38 -11.65 -2.13
N ASP A 428 37.19 -12.70 -2.01
CA ASP A 428 36.69 -14.07 -2.06
C ASP A 428 35.68 -14.30 -0.93
N TYR A 429 34.64 -15.09 -1.20
CA TYR A 429 33.64 -15.41 -0.18
C TYR A 429 34.28 -16.29 0.90
N PRO A 430 34.24 -15.88 2.19
CA PRO A 430 34.68 -16.75 3.28
C PRO A 430 33.65 -17.88 3.41
N HIS A 431 33.96 -19.07 2.89
CA HIS A 431 33.07 -20.21 2.99
C HIS A 431 32.81 -20.53 4.48
N PRO A 432 31.55 -20.46 4.96
CA PRO A 432 31.23 -20.69 6.37
C PRO A 432 31.47 -22.14 6.81
N PHE A 433 31.72 -23.05 5.88
CA PHE A 433 31.96 -24.48 6.12
C PHE A 433 33.43 -24.90 5.98
N LEU A 434 34.37 -23.98 5.75
CA LEU A 434 35.81 -24.33 5.64
C LEU A 434 36.55 -24.33 7.00
N ASP A 435 36.02 -23.69 8.04
CA ASP A 435 36.69 -23.62 9.36
C ASP A 435 36.38 -24.81 10.30
N GLU A 436 35.52 -25.75 9.90
CA GLU A 436 35.20 -26.92 10.73
C GLU A 436 36.20 -28.10 10.54
N LYS A 437 37.27 -27.93 9.74
CA LYS A 437 38.26 -28.98 9.44
C LYS A 437 39.67 -28.78 10.02
N LEU A 438 39.82 -28.00 11.10
CA LEU A 438 41.12 -27.76 11.75
C LEU A 438 41.16 -28.03 13.26
N THR A 439 40.26 -28.89 13.77
CA THR A 439 40.39 -29.47 15.13
C THR A 439 40.35 -30.99 15.12
N ASP A 440 41.07 -31.63 14.19
CA ASP A 440 41.55 -33.00 14.40
C ASP A 440 43.08 -32.98 14.37
N SER A 441 43.66 -33.11 15.56
CA SER A 441 45.09 -33.29 15.82
C SER A 441 45.23 -34.23 17.02
N PRO A 442 46.33 -34.98 17.12
CA PRO A 442 46.35 -36.40 16.78
C PRO A 442 46.40 -37.25 18.04
N CYS A 443 45.44 -38.16 18.21
CA CYS A 443 45.49 -39.17 19.27
C CYS A 443 45.61 -40.58 18.67
N GLN A 444 46.77 -40.86 18.07
CA GLN A 444 47.24 -42.24 17.90
C GLN A 444 48.71 -42.30 18.28
N LYS A 445 48.96 -42.47 19.59
CA LYS A 445 50.12 -43.22 20.09
C LYS A 445 49.84 -43.75 21.50
N SER A 446 49.95 -45.09 21.59
CA SER A 446 50.35 -45.91 22.73
C SER A 446 49.29 -46.76 23.47
N LYS A 447 49.64 -48.06 23.49
CA LYS A 447 49.40 -49.14 24.47
C LYS A 447 48.18 -50.05 24.20
N SER A 448 48.37 -51.25 23.65
CA SER A 448 49.02 -52.46 24.22
C SER A 448 48.26 -53.07 25.41
N ILE A 449 47.24 -53.88 25.12
CA ILE A 449 46.78 -55.07 25.87
C ILE A 449 46.09 -55.94 24.79
N SER A 450 46.73 -56.95 24.19
CA SER A 450 46.93 -58.31 24.68
C SER A 450 47.92 -59.02 23.76
#